data_AF-K1SHN1-F1
#
_entry.id   AF-K1SHN1-F1
#
_cell.length_a   1.000
_cell.length_b   1.000
_cell.length_c   1.000
_cell.angle_alpha   90.00
_cell.angle_beta   90.00
_cell.angle_gamma   90.00
#
_symmetry.space_group_name_H-M   'P 1'
#
loop_
_entity.id
_entity.type
_entity.pdbx_description
1 polymer ?
#
loop_
_entity_poly.entity_id
_entity_poly.type
_entity_poly.pdbx_seq_one_letter_code
_entity_poly.pdbx_strand_id
1 'polypeptide(L)'
;TIFRKLAQQRLDQQLILLLNQVVLHMASQRLADARKTMARIREAGQVFYHFPEFRITRLIDLLLQAEYGHMDFVESEIKSIRRNSTIEIDSVERQIFQFVRLYPLPHSKRERNRLWVRIQERIKRISQAEYERPLLKFFDFAAWIESRLTDSDFIMISARNAGMHIGQEDQSCSF
;
A
#
# COMPACT_ATOMS: atom_id res chain seq x y z
N THR A 1 34.13 3.17 2.19
CA THR A 1 34.66 1.89 2.69
C THR A 1 33.71 0.77 2.27
N ILE A 2 34.23 -0.29 1.64
CA ILE A 2 33.44 -1.42 1.09
C ILE A 2 32.52 -2.07 2.14
N PHE A 3 32.96 -2.14 3.40
CA PHE A 3 32.18 -2.68 4.53
C PHE A 3 30.85 -1.95 4.80
N ARG A 4 30.78 -0.62 4.62
CA ARG A 4 29.52 0.13 4.79
C ARG A 4 28.51 -0.23 3.71
N LYS A 5 28.97 -0.39 2.46
CA LYS A 5 28.11 -0.82 1.34
C LYS A 5 27.60 -2.25 1.54
N LEU A 6 28.45 -3.17 2.03
CA LEU A 6 28.04 -4.55 2.35
C LEU A 6 27.04 -4.62 3.51
N ALA A 7 27.22 -3.81 4.56
CA ALA A 7 26.27 -3.75 5.67
C ALA A 7 24.93 -3.14 5.22
N GLN A 8 24.97 -2.10 4.38
CA GLN A 8 23.80 -1.47 3.81
C GLN A 8 23.01 -2.43 2.89
N GLN A 9 23.72 -3.22 2.06
CA GLN A 9 23.18 -4.29 1.21
C GLN A 9 22.59 -5.49 1.98
N ARG A 10 22.77 -5.57 3.29
CA ARG A 10 22.08 -6.55 4.14
C ARG A 10 20.80 -5.97 4.73
N LEU A 11 20.74 -4.65 4.91
CA LEU A 11 19.62 -3.95 5.55
C LEU A 11 18.52 -3.62 4.54
N ASP A 12 18.87 -3.24 3.31
CA ASP A 12 17.93 -3.11 2.19
C ASP A 12 17.20 -4.44 1.90
N GLN A 13 17.91 -5.57 1.87
CA GLN A 13 17.36 -6.90 1.65
C GLN A 13 16.41 -7.30 2.80
N GLN A 14 16.78 -6.99 4.04
CA GLN A 14 15.91 -7.20 5.20
C GLN A 14 14.64 -6.36 5.12
N LEU A 15 14.75 -5.08 4.74
CA LEU A 15 13.60 -4.20 4.55
C LEU A 15 12.67 -4.73 3.46
N ILE A 16 13.22 -5.09 2.30
CA ILE A 16 12.46 -5.65 1.17
C ILE A 16 11.77 -6.96 1.57
N LEU A 17 12.46 -7.86 2.30
CA LEU A 17 11.87 -9.11 2.76
C LEU A 17 10.70 -8.87 3.72
N LEU A 18 10.88 -8.01 4.73
CA LEU A 18 9.83 -7.67 5.67
C LEU A 18 8.65 -6.98 4.97
N LEU A 19 8.92 -6.09 4.00
CA LEU A 19 7.90 -5.42 3.21
C LEU A 19 7.09 -6.43 2.38
N ASN A 20 7.76 -7.37 1.70
CA ASN A 20 7.09 -8.44 0.95
C ASN A 20 6.23 -9.32 1.87
N GLN A 21 6.68 -9.60 3.09
CA GLN A 21 5.88 -10.32 4.09
C GLN A 21 4.63 -9.53 4.48
N VAL A 22 4.74 -8.22 4.75
CA VAL A 22 3.58 -7.35 5.02
C VAL A 22 2.58 -7.42 3.88
N VAL A 23 3.04 -7.24 2.64
CA VAL A 23 2.19 -7.25 1.44
C VAL A 23 1.49 -8.61 1.28
N LEU A 24 2.21 -9.71 1.47
CA LEU A 24 1.63 -11.05 1.42
C LEU A 24 0.57 -11.27 2.51
N HIS A 25 0.79 -10.78 3.73
CA HIS A 25 -0.20 -10.84 4.80
C HIS A 25 -1.44 -9.98 4.47
N MET A 26 -1.25 -8.78 3.92
CA MET A 26 -2.35 -7.90 3.50
C MET A 26 -3.17 -8.52 2.37
N ALA A 27 -2.52 -9.11 1.37
CA ALA A 27 -3.14 -9.87 0.31
C ALA A 27 -3.95 -11.06 0.84
N SER A 28 -3.43 -11.74 1.85
CA SER A 28 -4.10 -12.87 2.51
C SER A 28 -5.20 -12.45 3.50
N GLN A 29 -5.58 -11.16 3.57
CA GLN A 29 -6.48 -10.58 4.59
C GLN A 29 -6.05 -10.82 6.06
N ARG A 30 -4.80 -11.19 6.30
CA ARG A 30 -4.22 -11.41 7.64
C ARG A 30 -3.65 -10.10 8.19
N LEU A 31 -4.51 -9.12 8.41
CA LEU A 31 -4.09 -7.77 8.81
C LEU A 31 -3.39 -7.73 10.18
N ALA A 32 -3.64 -8.70 11.06
CA ALA A 32 -2.97 -8.80 12.36
C ALA A 32 -1.49 -9.17 12.20
N ASP A 33 -1.21 -10.14 11.34
CA ASP A 33 0.15 -10.56 10.99
C ASP A 33 0.88 -9.46 10.23
N ALA A 34 0.20 -8.80 9.29
CA ALA A 34 0.75 -7.64 8.58
C ALA A 34 1.19 -6.55 9.58
N ARG A 35 0.36 -6.27 10.60
CA ARG A 35 0.67 -5.26 11.62
C ARG A 35 1.83 -5.66 12.50
N LYS A 36 1.92 -6.94 12.88
CA LYS A 36 3.04 -7.48 13.66
C LYS A 36 4.35 -7.36 12.88
N THR A 37 4.35 -7.74 11.61
CA THR A 37 5.53 -7.61 10.75
C THR A 37 5.90 -6.15 10.52
N MET A 38 4.91 -5.26 10.31
CA MET A 38 5.15 -3.82 10.17
C MET A 38 5.72 -3.19 11.46
N ALA A 39 5.32 -3.67 12.64
CA ALA A 39 5.90 -3.23 13.90
C ALA A 39 7.41 -3.48 13.98
N ARG A 40 7.89 -4.63 13.45
CA ARG A 40 9.32 -4.93 13.37
C ARG A 40 10.07 -3.94 12.48
N ILE A 41 9.45 -3.49 11.38
CA ILE A 41 10.03 -2.47 10.51
C ILE A 41 10.11 -1.11 11.23
N ARG A 42 9.06 -0.73 11.97
CA ARG A 42 9.06 0.49 12.80
C ARG A 42 10.10 0.45 13.91
N GLU A 43 10.24 -0.68 14.60
CA GLU A 43 11.23 -0.86 15.68
C GLU A 43 12.67 -0.74 15.17
N ALA A 44 12.95 -1.26 13.97
CA ALA A 44 14.23 -1.05 13.30
C ALA A 44 14.47 0.43 12.92
N GLY A 45 13.41 1.22 12.80
CA GLY A 45 13.42 2.67 12.93
C GLY A 45 14.32 3.41 11.93
N GLN A 46 15.15 4.31 12.47
CA GLN A 46 15.95 5.29 11.70
C GLN A 46 16.90 4.65 10.69
N VAL A 47 17.28 3.39 10.90
CA VAL A 47 18.21 2.65 10.02
C VAL A 47 17.67 2.59 8.58
N PHE A 48 16.35 2.59 8.40
CA PHE A 48 15.76 2.46 7.09
C PHE A 48 15.51 3.78 6.34
N TYR A 49 15.64 4.95 6.98
CA TYR A 49 15.29 6.24 6.37
C TYR A 49 16.14 6.59 5.15
N HIS A 50 17.32 5.98 5.02
CA HIS A 50 18.22 6.21 3.89
C HIS A 50 17.83 5.39 2.64
N PHE A 51 16.87 4.46 2.75
CA PHE A 51 16.44 3.62 1.64
C PHE A 51 15.21 4.21 0.94
N PRO A 52 15.19 4.25 -0.40
CA PRO A 52 14.02 4.72 -1.15
C PRO A 52 12.77 3.86 -0.90
N GLU A 53 12.93 2.56 -0.63
CA GLU A 53 11.84 1.61 -0.34
C GLU A 53 11.14 1.90 1.00
N PHE A 54 11.83 2.59 1.92
CA PHE A 54 11.24 2.95 3.20
C PHE A 54 10.08 3.94 3.04
N ARG A 55 10.11 4.78 2.00
CA ARG A 55 8.97 5.64 1.64
C ARG A 55 7.70 4.83 1.41
N ILE A 56 7.80 3.71 0.69
CA ILE A 56 6.67 2.80 0.43
C ILE A 56 6.19 2.10 1.69
N THR A 57 7.13 1.66 2.53
CA THR A 57 6.81 1.08 3.83
C THR A 57 5.91 2.01 4.64
N ARG A 58 6.26 3.31 4.71
CA ARG A 58 5.48 4.32 5.46
C ARG A 58 4.08 4.51 4.89
N LEU A 59 3.92 4.48 3.56
CA LEU A 59 2.60 4.59 2.92
C LEU A 59 1.73 3.36 3.17
N ILE A 60 2.31 2.16 3.12
CA ILE A 60 1.59 0.93 3.47
C ILE A 60 1.21 0.93 4.95
N ASP A 61 2.08 1.44 5.83
CA ASP A 61 1.78 1.55 7.25
C ASP A 61 0.62 2.52 7.50
N LEU A 62 0.55 3.65 6.80
CA LEU A 62 -0.61 4.56 6.86
C LEU A 62 -1.92 3.84 6.53
N LEU A 63 -1.94 3.06 5.45
CA LEU A 63 -3.11 2.27 5.07
C LEU A 63 -3.47 1.29 6.19
N LEU A 64 -2.49 0.54 6.68
CA LEU A 64 -2.70 -0.47 7.70
C LEU A 64 -3.21 0.14 9.01
N GLN A 65 -2.62 1.24 9.49
CA GLN A 65 -3.08 1.90 10.72
C GLN A 65 -4.48 2.51 10.58
N ALA A 66 -4.84 3.00 9.40
CA ALA A 66 -6.18 3.50 9.12
C ALA A 66 -7.24 2.38 9.23
N GLU A 67 -6.95 1.16 8.76
CA GLU A 67 -7.84 -0.01 8.94
C GLU A 67 -8.12 -0.33 10.41
N TYR A 68 -7.15 -0.10 11.29
CA TYR A 68 -7.30 -0.28 12.74
C TYR A 68 -7.91 0.95 13.46
N GLY A 69 -8.23 2.02 12.73
CA GLY A 69 -8.75 3.27 13.30
C GLY A 69 -7.74 4.08 14.10
N HIS A 70 -6.43 3.81 13.95
CA HIS A 70 -5.36 4.52 14.66
C HIS A 70 -5.07 5.89 14.02
N MET A 71 -6.06 6.79 13.99
CA MET A 71 -5.99 8.05 13.25
C MET A 71 -5.01 9.07 13.81
N ASP A 72 -4.73 9.04 15.12
CA ASP A 72 -3.70 9.89 15.73
C ASP A 72 -2.31 9.59 15.15
N PHE A 73 -2.00 8.29 14.97
CA PHE A 73 -0.79 7.87 14.30
C PHE A 73 -0.78 8.35 12.84
N VAL A 74 -1.87 8.09 12.10
CA VAL A 74 -2.00 8.46 10.68
C VAL A 74 -1.72 9.95 10.47
N GLU A 75 -2.32 10.83 11.26
CA GLU A 75 -2.10 12.27 11.12
C GLU A 75 -0.69 12.69 11.53
N SER A 76 -0.11 12.09 12.57
CA SER A 76 1.27 12.36 12.97
C SER A 76 2.27 11.96 11.88
N GLU A 77 2.01 10.85 11.21
CA GLU A 77 2.88 10.27 10.20
C GLU A 77 2.76 11.03 8.86
N ILE A 78 1.56 11.44 8.46
CA ILE A 78 1.35 12.37 7.34
C ILE A 78 2.16 13.66 7.54
N LYS A 79 2.10 14.26 8.74
CA LYS A 79 2.89 15.47 9.08
C LYS A 79 4.39 15.18 8.98
N SER A 80 4.83 14.01 9.45
CA SER A 80 6.22 13.58 9.38
C SER A 80 6.72 13.43 7.93
N ILE A 81 5.96 12.77 7.05
CA ILE A 81 6.32 12.62 5.63
C ILE A 81 6.36 13.99 4.93
N ARG A 82 5.35 14.85 5.16
CA ARG A 82 5.28 16.20 4.56
C ARG A 82 6.46 17.10 4.93
N ARG A 83 7.01 16.97 6.14
CA ARG A 83 8.19 17.75 6.56
C ARG A 83 9.46 17.34 5.83
N ASN A 84 9.54 16.07 5.42
CA ASN A 84 10.77 15.48 4.89
C ASN A 84 10.77 15.37 3.35
N SER A 85 9.73 15.85 2.66
CA SER A 85 9.59 15.67 1.21
C SER A 85 8.73 16.77 0.58
N THR A 86 9.15 17.25 -0.60
CA THR A 86 8.29 18.07 -1.47
C THR A 86 7.25 17.15 -2.10
N ILE A 87 5.98 17.32 -1.70
CA ILE A 87 4.88 16.49 -2.20
C ILE A 87 4.24 17.19 -3.38
N GLU A 88 4.36 16.58 -4.55
CA GLU A 88 3.75 17.08 -5.78
C GLU A 88 2.23 16.92 -5.75
N ILE A 89 1.55 17.75 -6.55
CA ILE A 89 0.09 17.82 -6.58
C ILE A 89 -0.56 16.49 -6.96
N ASP A 90 0.07 15.72 -7.85
CA ASP A 90 -0.46 14.46 -8.39
C ASP A 90 0.28 13.21 -7.87
N SER A 91 1.11 13.36 -6.84
CA SER A 91 1.88 12.26 -6.25
C SER A 91 1.01 11.21 -5.55
N VAL A 92 1.45 9.95 -5.56
CA VAL A 92 0.84 8.87 -4.76
C VAL A 92 0.65 9.24 -3.31
N GLU A 93 1.63 9.89 -2.66
CA GLU A 93 1.54 10.26 -1.25
C GLU A 93 0.27 11.06 -1.00
N ARG A 94 0.01 12.07 -1.84
CA ARG A 94 -1.17 12.91 -1.68
C ARG A 94 -2.45 12.11 -1.82
N GLN A 95 -2.48 11.16 -2.76
CA GLN A 95 -3.63 10.28 -2.96
C GLN A 95 -3.88 9.38 -1.75
N ILE A 96 -2.82 8.76 -1.22
CA ILE A 96 -2.88 7.95 -0.01
C ILE A 96 -3.35 8.78 1.18
N PHE A 97 -2.78 9.98 1.38
CA PHE A 97 -3.16 10.85 2.50
C PHE A 97 -4.62 11.27 2.43
N GLN A 98 -5.12 11.57 1.24
CA GLN A 98 -6.53 11.89 1.04
C GLN A 98 -7.42 10.66 1.28
N PHE A 99 -6.98 9.47 0.90
CA PHE A 99 -7.73 8.24 1.13
C PHE A 99 -7.78 7.84 2.61
N VAL A 100 -6.66 7.81 3.33
CA VAL A 100 -6.64 7.40 4.75
C VAL A 100 -7.45 8.34 5.64
N ARG A 101 -7.63 9.59 5.23
CA ARG A 101 -8.52 10.56 5.90
C ARG A 101 -10.01 10.31 5.70
N LEU A 102 -10.39 9.40 4.81
CA LEU A 102 -11.77 8.96 4.64
C LEU A 102 -12.18 7.92 5.68
N TYR A 103 -11.24 7.46 6.52
CA TYR A 103 -11.54 6.50 7.58
C TYR A 103 -12.25 7.19 8.76
N PRO A 104 -13.21 6.51 9.41
CA PRO A 104 -13.69 5.15 9.09
C PRO A 104 -14.50 5.12 7.79
N LEU A 105 -14.24 4.12 6.95
CA LEU A 105 -14.97 3.97 5.69
C LEU A 105 -16.45 3.64 5.94
N PRO A 106 -17.38 4.06 5.06
CA PRO A 106 -18.79 3.77 5.21
C PRO A 106 -19.08 2.26 5.33
N HIS A 107 -19.96 1.86 6.25
CA HIS A 107 -20.37 0.47 6.42
C HIS A 107 -21.24 -0.04 5.26
N SER A 108 -21.97 0.85 4.58
CA SER A 108 -22.81 0.49 3.45
C SER A 108 -22.02 0.36 2.15
N LYS A 109 -22.15 -0.77 1.46
CA LYS A 109 -21.57 -1.00 0.12
C LYS A 109 -21.99 0.08 -0.88
N ARG A 110 -23.25 0.57 -0.79
CA ARG A 110 -23.77 1.63 -1.67
C ARG A 110 -23.00 2.94 -1.48
N GLU A 111 -22.68 3.29 -0.23
CA GLU A 111 -21.96 4.51 0.09
C GLU A 111 -20.48 4.39 -0.28
N ARG A 112 -19.86 3.23 -0.04
CA ARG A 112 -18.50 2.95 -0.51
C ARG A 112 -18.40 3.03 -2.03
N ASN A 113 -19.34 2.45 -2.77
CA ASN A 113 -19.38 2.55 -4.23
C ASN A 113 -19.55 4.00 -4.72
N ARG A 114 -20.38 4.83 -4.06
CA ARG A 114 -20.47 6.26 -4.37
C ARG A 114 -19.17 6.99 -4.09
N LEU A 115 -18.45 6.62 -3.03
CA LEU A 115 -17.13 7.17 -2.73
C LEU A 115 -16.11 6.75 -3.80
N TRP A 116 -16.10 5.48 -4.21
CA TRP A 116 -15.28 4.98 -5.31
C TRP A 116 -15.51 5.77 -6.59
N VAL A 117 -16.76 5.96 -7.01
CA VAL A 117 -17.08 6.70 -8.25
C VAL A 117 -16.50 8.12 -8.24
N ARG A 118 -16.46 8.77 -7.06
CA ARG A 118 -15.90 10.13 -6.92
C ARG A 118 -14.37 10.17 -7.00
N ILE A 119 -13.68 9.13 -6.56
CA ILE A 119 -12.21 9.15 -6.44
C ILE A 119 -11.49 8.28 -7.47
N GLN A 120 -12.19 7.35 -8.14
CA GLN A 120 -11.59 6.32 -9.00
C GLN A 120 -10.69 6.89 -10.10
N GLU A 121 -11.07 7.99 -10.74
CA GLU A 121 -10.27 8.59 -11.82
C GLU A 121 -8.96 9.15 -11.31
N ARG A 122 -8.95 9.64 -10.08
CA ARG A 122 -7.74 10.14 -9.41
C ARG A 122 -6.86 8.98 -8.94
N ILE A 123 -7.47 7.90 -8.47
CA ILE A 123 -6.75 6.69 -8.02
C ILE A 123 -6.17 5.92 -9.21
N LYS A 124 -6.86 5.84 -10.35
CA LYS A 124 -6.31 5.19 -11.57
C LYS A 124 -5.04 5.87 -12.07
N ARG A 125 -4.88 7.19 -11.87
CA ARG A 125 -3.66 7.90 -12.25
C ARG A 125 -2.41 7.41 -11.50
N ILE A 126 -2.57 6.89 -10.28
CA ILE A 126 -1.50 6.22 -9.52
C ILE A 126 -0.91 5.07 -10.36
N SER A 127 -1.75 4.18 -10.87
CA SER A 127 -1.30 3.05 -11.69
C SER A 127 -0.64 3.45 -13.02
N GLN A 128 -0.87 4.68 -13.49
CA GLN A 128 -0.40 5.18 -14.80
C GLN A 128 0.85 6.05 -14.72
N ALA A 129 1.25 6.51 -13.53
CA ALA A 129 2.42 7.37 -13.36
C ALA A 129 3.71 6.61 -13.70
N GLU A 130 4.45 7.11 -14.70
CA GLU A 130 5.67 6.50 -15.26
C GLU A 130 6.78 6.28 -14.19
N TYR A 131 6.76 7.09 -13.13
CA TYR A 131 7.71 7.03 -12.00
C TYR A 131 7.35 5.99 -10.92
N GLU A 132 6.14 5.42 -10.96
CA GLU A 132 5.61 4.61 -9.86
C GLU A 132 5.66 3.10 -10.13
N ARG A 133 6.11 2.67 -11.32
CA ARG A 133 6.27 1.24 -11.63
C ARG A 133 7.22 0.49 -10.66
N PRO A 134 8.34 1.08 -10.18
CA PRO A 134 9.16 0.44 -9.15
C PRO A 134 8.44 0.34 -7.79
N LEU A 135 7.56 1.29 -7.47
CA LEU A 135 6.80 1.34 -6.22
C LEU A 135 5.65 0.31 -6.23
N LEU A 136 4.98 0.16 -7.38
CA LEU A 136 3.96 -0.85 -7.63
C LEU A 136 4.52 -2.28 -7.65
N LYS A 137 5.83 -2.45 -7.89
CA LYS A 137 6.50 -3.76 -7.75
C LYS A 137 6.35 -4.33 -6.34
N PHE A 138 6.24 -3.47 -5.32
CA PHE A 138 6.08 -3.89 -3.94
C PHE A 138 4.60 -3.93 -3.52
N PHE A 139 3.78 -2.96 -3.94
CA PHE A 139 2.37 -2.92 -3.55
C PHE A 139 1.50 -2.10 -4.51
N ASP A 140 0.38 -2.67 -4.94
CA ASP A 140 -0.60 -1.95 -5.77
C ASP A 140 -1.57 -1.14 -4.89
N PHE A 141 -1.21 0.12 -4.67
CA PHE A 141 -2.02 1.06 -3.90
C PHE A 141 -3.41 1.29 -4.49
N ALA A 142 -3.53 1.32 -5.82
CA ALA A 142 -4.80 1.53 -6.48
C ALA A 142 -5.73 0.33 -6.26
N ALA A 143 -5.20 -0.90 -6.40
CA ALA A 143 -5.94 -2.12 -6.11
C ALA A 143 -6.37 -2.21 -4.64
N TRP A 144 -5.51 -1.80 -3.70
CA TRP A 144 -5.87 -1.79 -2.29
C TRP A 144 -7.07 -0.87 -2.04
N ILE A 145 -7.00 0.38 -2.51
CA ILE A 145 -8.08 1.36 -2.33
C ILE A 145 -9.38 0.87 -2.97
N GLU A 146 -9.30 0.31 -4.18
CA GLU A 146 -10.47 -0.25 -4.88
C GLU A 146 -11.08 -1.42 -4.10
N SER A 147 -10.26 -2.33 -3.56
CA SER A 147 -10.74 -3.47 -2.78
C SER A 147 -11.52 -3.04 -1.54
N ARG A 148 -11.05 -1.99 -0.85
CA ARG A 148 -11.71 -1.47 0.37
C ARG A 148 -13.01 -0.73 0.09
N LEU A 149 -13.20 -0.22 -1.13
CA LEU A 149 -14.40 0.53 -1.50
C LEU A 149 -15.41 -0.28 -2.30
N THR A 150 -15.02 -1.38 -2.93
CA THR A 150 -15.90 -2.17 -3.81
C THR A 150 -16.24 -3.56 -3.27
N ASP A 151 -15.57 -3.99 -2.19
CA ASP A 151 -15.57 -5.37 -1.68
C ASP A 151 -15.07 -6.40 -2.70
N SER A 152 -14.35 -5.96 -3.72
CA SER A 152 -13.67 -6.83 -4.67
C SER A 152 -12.36 -7.35 -4.07
N ASP A 153 -11.93 -8.52 -4.53
CA ASP A 153 -10.68 -9.11 -4.06
C ASP A 153 -9.44 -8.30 -4.52
N PHE A 154 -8.53 -8.03 -3.58
CA PHE A 154 -7.32 -7.23 -3.83
C PHE A 154 -6.40 -7.89 -4.86
N ILE A 155 -6.20 -9.20 -4.80
CA ILE A 155 -5.32 -9.92 -5.72
C ILE A 155 -5.90 -9.89 -7.13
N MET A 156 -7.21 -10.08 -7.26
CA MET A 156 -7.89 -10.00 -8.56
C MET A 156 -7.76 -8.61 -9.20
N ILE A 157 -7.96 -7.54 -8.43
CA ILE A 157 -7.79 -6.18 -8.94
C ILE A 157 -6.33 -5.90 -9.31
N SER A 158 -5.38 -6.33 -8.46
CA SER A 158 -3.96 -6.11 -8.71
C SER A 158 -3.48 -6.83 -9.97
N ALA A 159 -3.92 -8.07 -10.19
CA ALA A 159 -3.63 -8.81 -11.41
C ALA A 159 -4.22 -8.14 -12.66
N ARG A 160 -5.46 -7.65 -12.58
CA ARG A 160 -6.10 -6.87 -13.65
C ARG A 160 -5.28 -5.63 -14.00
N ASN A 161 -4.81 -4.89 -13.00
CA ASN A 161 -3.98 -3.70 -13.19
C ASN A 161 -2.59 -4.03 -13.78
N ALA A 162 -2.04 -5.19 -13.44
CA ALA A 162 -0.76 -5.68 -13.99
C ALA A 162 -0.85 -6.19 -15.43
N GLY A 163 -2.04 -6.19 -16.05
CA GLY A 163 -2.27 -6.77 -17.37
C GLY A 163 -2.20 -8.31 -17.38
N MET A 164 -2.27 -8.95 -16.21
CA MET A 164 -2.37 -10.40 -16.11
C MET A 164 -3.82 -10.81 -16.33
N HIS A 165 -4.12 -11.43 -17.48
CA HIS A 165 -5.35 -12.17 -17.65
C HIS A 165 -5.29 -13.42 -16.78
N ILE A 166 -5.86 -13.36 -15.56
CA ILE A 166 -6.15 -14.58 -14.80
C ILE A 166 -7.27 -15.27 -15.58
N GLY A 167 -6.95 -16.40 -16.22
CA GLY A 167 -7.90 -17.18 -16.96
C GLY A 167 -9.13 -17.48 -16.11
N GLN A 168 -10.32 -17.29 -16.70
CA GLN A 168 -11.53 -17.88 -16.17
C GLN A 168 -11.33 -19.40 -16.17
N GLU A 169 -11.09 -20.00 -15.01
CA GLU A 169 -11.44 -21.41 -14.82
C GLU A 169 -12.97 -21.48 -14.75
N ASP A 170 -13.62 -21.39 -15.91
CA ASP A 170 -14.99 -21.85 -16.05
C ASP A 170 -14.95 -23.37 -16.23
N GLN A 171 -15.26 -24.02 -15.10
CA GLN A 171 -16.07 -25.23 -14.99
C GLN A 171 -16.63 -25.73 -16.33
N SER A 172 -16.10 -26.86 -16.79
CA SER A 172 -16.85 -27.82 -17.61
C SER A 172 -16.29 -29.23 -17.35
N CYS A 173 -16.46 -29.70 -16.11
CA CYS A 173 -16.73 -31.11 -15.87
C CYS A 173 -18.19 -31.24 -15.42
N SER A 174 -18.89 -32.23 -16.00
CA SER A 174 -20.31 -32.61 -15.84
C SER A 174 -21.23 -31.84 -16.80
N PHE A 175 -21.89 -32.44 -17.81
CA PHE A 175 -22.37 -33.81 -18.00
C PHE A 175 -22.15 -34.31 -19.43
#